data_AF-A0A1G7M7R8-F1
#
_entry.id   AF-A0A1G7M7R8-F1
#
_cell.length_a   1.000
_cell.length_b   1.000
_cell.length_c   1.000
_cell.angle_alpha   90.00
_cell.angle_beta   90.00
_cell.angle_gamma   90.00
#
_symmetry.space_group_name_H-M   'P 1'
#
loop_
_entity.id
_entity.type
_entity.pdbx_description
1 polymer ?
#
loop_
_entity_poly.entity_id
_entity_poly.type
_entity_poly.pdbx_seq_one_letter_code
_entity_poly.pdbx_strand_id
1 'polypeptide(L)'
;MAKAYWAQLIELDEEIEASKIPGATDHEDAADTLITDFVGAMGGEITSGAVRVWQEGGREKVYDWRAEFELPEDFDENDDEDIEVEGEIILIERMG
;
A
#
# COMPACT_ATOMS: atom_id res chain seq x y z
N MET A 1 2.05 9.89 -24.46
CA MET A 1 2.15 8.52 -23.90
C MET A 1 1.80 8.63 -22.43
N ALA A 2 0.96 7.74 -21.90
CA ALA A 2 0.72 7.69 -20.46
C ALA A 2 2.05 7.38 -19.75
N LYS A 3 2.32 8.07 -18.65
CA LYS A 3 3.51 7.82 -17.84
C LYS A 3 3.30 6.47 -17.14
N ALA A 4 4.26 5.55 -17.24
CA ALA A 4 4.23 4.32 -16.47
C ALA A 4 4.81 4.59 -15.09
N TYR A 5 4.12 4.13 -14.05
CA TYR A 5 4.61 4.11 -12.68
C TYR A 5 4.97 2.69 -12.27
N TRP A 6 5.99 2.59 -11.44
CA TRP A 6 6.47 1.37 -10.83
C TRP A 6 6.56 1.60 -9.33
N ALA A 7 6.23 0.58 -8.56
CA ALA A 7 6.28 0.60 -7.11
C ALA A 7 6.94 -0.69 -6.59
N GLN A 8 7.61 -0.59 -5.45
CA GLN A 8 8.31 -1.70 -4.81
C GLN A 8 8.26 -1.50 -3.30
N LEU A 9 7.80 -2.53 -2.57
CA LEU A 9 7.86 -2.54 -1.11
C LEU A 9 9.32 -2.64 -0.66
N ILE A 10 9.67 -1.84 0.35
CA ILE A 10 10.99 -1.84 0.98
C ILE A 10 10.86 -2.63 2.28
N GLU A 11 10.98 -3.95 2.19
CA GLU A 11 11.18 -4.78 3.38
C GLU A 11 12.68 -4.89 3.67
N LEU A 12 13.05 -4.79 4.96
CA LEU A 12 14.46 -4.80 5.37
C LEU A 12 15.12 -6.18 5.22
N ASP A 13 14.31 -7.24 5.14
CA ASP A 13 14.76 -8.63 5.20
C ASP A 13 14.45 -9.46 3.94
N GLU A 14 13.59 -8.97 3.04
CA GLU A 14 13.24 -9.65 1.77
C GLU A 14 13.22 -8.68 0.58
N GLU A 15 13.83 -9.10 -0.53
CA GLU A 15 13.80 -8.33 -1.78
C GLU A 15 12.50 -8.62 -2.52
N ILE A 16 11.53 -7.71 -2.39
CA ILE A 16 10.24 -7.79 -3.10
C ILE A 16 10.42 -7.27 -4.53
N GLU A 17 9.89 -7.98 -5.52
CA GLU A 17 9.95 -7.55 -6.91
C GLU A 17 9.16 -6.24 -7.15
N ALA A 18 9.70 -5.40 -8.02
CA ALA A 18 9.03 -4.18 -8.46
C ALA A 18 7.83 -4.51 -9.36
N SER A 19 6.70 -3.87 -9.09
CA SER A 19 5.47 -4.02 -9.85
C SER A 19 5.19 -2.76 -10.67
N LYS A 20 4.81 -2.95 -11.93
CA LYS A 20 4.29 -1.87 -12.77
C LYS A 20 2.84 -1.62 -12.39
N ILE A 21 2.47 -0.37 -12.09
CA ILE A 21 1.13 -0.01 -11.63
C ILE A 21 0.34 0.58 -12.81
N PRO A 22 -0.61 -0.16 -13.41
CA PRO A 22 -1.40 0.32 -14.53
C PRO A 22 -2.45 1.31 -14.04
N GLY A 23 -2.63 2.42 -14.77
CA GLY A 23 -3.68 3.39 -14.45
C GLY A 23 -3.27 4.46 -13.43
N ALA A 24 -2.19 4.24 -12.68
CA ALA A 24 -1.67 5.23 -11.74
C ALA A 24 -1.38 6.58 -12.42
N THR A 25 -1.83 7.64 -11.77
CA THR A 25 -1.78 9.02 -12.28
C THR A 25 -0.59 9.80 -11.68
N ASP A 26 -0.20 9.48 -10.46
CA ASP A 26 0.95 10.02 -9.75
C ASP A 26 1.65 8.97 -8.87
N HIS A 27 2.64 9.42 -8.08
CA HIS A 27 3.41 8.57 -7.19
C HIS A 27 2.63 8.08 -5.98
N GLU A 28 1.65 8.85 -5.51
CA GLU A 28 0.85 8.52 -4.33
C GLU A 28 -0.18 7.46 -4.69
N ASP A 29 -0.87 7.64 -5.81
CA ASP A 29 -1.80 6.67 -6.41
C ASP A 29 -1.11 5.32 -6.69
N ALA A 30 0.13 5.36 -7.21
CA ALA A 30 0.92 4.14 -7.42
C ALA A 30 1.37 3.46 -6.11
N ALA A 31 1.69 4.24 -5.07
CA ALA A 31 2.01 3.69 -3.74
C ALA A 31 0.77 3.02 -3.12
N ASP A 32 -0.34 3.75 -3.10
CA ASP A 32 -1.62 3.34 -2.52
C ASP A 32 -2.13 2.04 -3.16
N THR A 33 -2.11 1.97 -4.49
CA THR A 33 -2.52 0.76 -5.22
C THR A 33 -1.71 -0.47 -4.80
N LEU A 34 -0.37 -0.35 -4.78
CA LEU A 34 0.49 -1.48 -4.43
C LEU A 34 0.29 -1.91 -2.97
N ILE A 35 0.19 -0.95 -2.05
CA ILE A 35 0.04 -1.23 -0.62
C ILE A 35 -1.31 -1.87 -0.34
N THR A 36 -2.38 -1.37 -0.95
CA THR A 36 -3.73 -1.95 -0.79
C THR A 36 -3.76 -3.40 -1.26
N ASP A 37 -3.19 -3.70 -2.43
CA ASP A 37 -3.08 -5.07 -2.94
C ASP A 37 -2.27 -5.97 -1.99
N PHE A 38 -1.17 -5.46 -1.45
CA PHE A 38 -0.30 -6.19 -0.52
C PHE A 38 -0.97 -6.46 0.82
N VAL A 39 -1.54 -5.44 1.45
CA VAL A 39 -2.23 -5.54 2.74
C VAL A 39 -3.42 -6.50 2.65
N GLY A 40 -4.19 -6.42 1.55
CA GLY A 40 -5.28 -7.35 1.27
C GLY A 40 -4.80 -8.79 1.09
N ALA A 41 -3.69 -9.00 0.36
CA ALA A 41 -3.11 -10.34 0.18
C ALA A 41 -2.55 -10.95 1.48
N MET A 42 -2.04 -10.10 2.39
CA MET A 42 -1.53 -10.50 3.71
C MET A 42 -2.61 -10.59 4.80
N GLY A 43 -3.89 -10.37 4.45
CA GLY A 43 -4.99 -10.40 5.41
C GLY A 43 -4.85 -9.39 6.56
N GLY A 44 -4.16 -8.28 6.33
CA GLY A 44 -3.92 -7.25 7.35
C GLY A 44 -2.88 -7.62 8.41
N GLU A 45 -2.11 -8.71 8.26
CA GLU A 45 -1.05 -9.07 9.22
C GLU A 45 0.08 -8.03 9.27
N ILE A 46 0.38 -7.41 8.13
CA ILE A 46 1.38 -6.35 8.01
C ILE A 46 0.65 -5.02 7.82
N THR A 47 0.81 -4.14 8.81
CA THR A 47 0.08 -2.87 8.88
C THR A 47 0.98 -1.65 8.70
N SER A 48 2.27 -1.82 8.45
CA SER A 48 3.17 -0.70 8.15
C SER A 48 4.41 -1.13 7.41
N GLY A 49 5.03 -0.19 6.70
CA GLY A 49 6.25 -0.42 5.97
C GLY A 49 6.72 0.81 5.21
N ALA A 50 7.54 0.60 4.19
CA ALA A 50 7.91 1.64 3.25
C ALA A 50 7.73 1.14 1.81
N VAL A 51 7.44 2.06 0.90
CA VAL A 51 7.31 1.79 -0.53
C VAL A 51 8.13 2.80 -1.32
N ARG A 52 8.89 2.31 -2.28
CA ARG A 52 9.55 3.13 -3.29
C ARG A 52 8.66 3.19 -4.52
N VAL A 53 8.46 4.37 -5.08
CA VAL A 53 7.72 4.58 -6.32
C VAL A 53 8.52 5.43 -7.29
N TRP A 54 8.57 5.03 -8.55
CA TRP A 54 9.22 5.82 -9.59
C TRP A 54 8.40 5.85 -10.86
N GLN A 55 8.49 6.98 -11.56
CA GLN A 55 7.93 7.15 -12.88
C GLN A 55 8.99 6.76 -13.92
N GLU A 56 8.61 6.04 -14.97
CA GLU A 56 9.50 5.74 -16.10
C GLU A 56 10.07 7.05 -16.70
N GLY A 57 11.40 7.15 -16.73
CA GLY A 57 12.13 8.35 -17.16
C GLY A 57 11.95 9.57 -16.26
N GLY A 58 11.46 9.40 -15.03
CA GLY A 58 11.09 10.46 -14.11
C GLY A 58 11.75 10.37 -12.74
N ARG A 59 11.10 10.98 -11.74
CA ARG A 59 11.59 11.05 -10.37
C ARG A 59 11.19 9.81 -9.58
N GLU A 60 12.01 9.46 -8.60
CA GLU A 60 11.73 8.49 -7.56
C GLU A 60 11.24 9.22 -6.30
N LYS A 61 10.34 8.58 -5.56
CA LYS A 61 9.88 8.96 -4.23
C LYS A 61 9.82 7.74 -3.33
N VAL A 62 9.93 7.95 -2.03
CA VAL A 62 9.74 6.90 -1.02
C VAL A 62 8.69 7.38 -0.03
N TYR A 63 7.76 6.51 0.30
CA TYR A 63 6.71 6.75 1.28
C TYR A 63 6.86 5.75 2.41
N ASP A 64 6.81 6.23 3.65
CA ASP A 64 6.41 5.41 4.78
C ASP A 64 4.90 5.23 4.73
N TRP A 65 4.42 4.03 4.99
CA TRP A 65 3.00 3.73 4.96
C TRP A 65 2.55 3.00 6.22
N ARG A 66 1.28 3.19 6.56
CA ARG A 66 0.58 2.43 7.60
C ARG A 66 -0.87 2.19 7.19
N ALA A 67 -1.38 1.01 7.49
CA ALA A 67 -2.78 0.65 7.37
C ALA A 67 -3.44 0.84 8.75
N GLU A 68 -4.52 1.62 8.79
CA GLU A 68 -5.38 1.77 9.94
C GLU A 68 -6.71 1.06 9.63
N PHE A 69 -7.18 0.22 10.55
CA PHE A 69 -8.43 -0.54 10.38
C PHE A 69 -9.40 -0.14 11.48
N GLU A 70 -10.62 0.20 11.11
CA GLU A 70 -11.69 0.46 12.06
C GLU A 70 -12.65 -0.72 12.10
N LEU A 71 -12.88 -1.23 13.32
CA LEU A 71 -13.89 -2.26 13.54
C LEU A 71 -15.29 -1.66 13.41
N PRO A 72 -16.24 -2.34 12.75
CA PRO A 72 -17.62 -1.91 12.70
C PRO A 72 -18.19 -1.76 14.13
N GLU A 73 -19.02 -0.75 14.36
CA GLU A 73 -19.65 -0.53 15.68
C GLU A 73 -20.53 -1.70 16.13
N ASP A 74 -21.06 -2.47 15.17
CA ASP A 74 -21.93 -3.64 15.38
C ASP A 74 -21.15 -4.98 15.44
N PHE A 75 -19.81 -4.93 15.54
CA PHE A 75 -18.98 -6.13 15.62
C PHE A 75 -19.31 -6.98 16.86
N ASP A 76 -19.69 -8.24 16.65
CA ASP A 76 -19.83 -9.25 17.70
C ASP A 76 -18.70 -10.28 17.58
N GLU A 77 -17.83 -10.34 18.60
CA GLU A 77 -16.72 -11.30 18.69
C GLU A 77 -17.16 -12.77 18.75
N ASN A 78 -18.46 -13.03 18.95
CA ASN A 78 -19.06 -14.36 19.01
C ASN A 78 -19.76 -14.76 17.71
N ASP A 79 -19.77 -13.90 16.70
CA ASP A 79 -20.28 -14.24 15.38
C ASP A 79 -19.18 -14.98 14.60
N ASP A 80 -19.54 -16.09 13.97
CA ASP A 80 -18.63 -16.93 13.18
C ASP A 80 -18.52 -16.42 11.71
N GLU A 81 -19.14 -15.26 11.40
CA GLU A 81 -19.07 -14.62 10.08
C GLU A 81 -17.77 -13.80 9.91
N ASP A 82 -17.13 -13.95 8.74
CA ASP A 82 -15.97 -13.13 8.36
C ASP A 82 -16.39 -11.65 8.30
N ILE A 83 -15.65 -10.80 9.02
CA ILE A 83 -15.96 -9.36 9.09
C ILE A 83 -15.21 -8.57 8.03
N GLU A 84 -15.92 -7.66 7.36
CA GLU A 84 -15.33 -6.66 6.49
C GLU A 84 -14.96 -5.43 7.32
N VAL A 85 -13.67 -5.12 7.41
CA VAL A 85 -13.13 -3.93 8.07
C VAL A 85 -12.86 -2.84 7.06
N GLU A 86 -13.28 -1.60 7.37
CA GLU A 86 -12.88 -0.43 6.61
C GLU A 86 -11.41 -0.11 6.95
N GLY A 87 -10.55 -0.14 5.93
CA GLY A 87 -9.12 0.14 6.06
C GLY A 87 -8.74 1.41 5.31
N GLU A 88 -7.96 2.29 5.96
CA GLU A 88 -7.35 3.47 5.34
C GLU A 88 -5.82 3.29 5.28
N ILE A 89 -5.24 3.55 4.09
CA ILE A 89 -3.78 3.60 3.92
C ILE A 89 -3.31 5.04 4.08
N ILE A 90 -2.43 5.26 5.05
CA ILE A 90 -1.83 6.57 5.30
C ILE A 90 -0.41 6.57 4.74
N LEU A 91 -0.13 7.49 3.81
CA LEU A 91 1.16 7.67 3.16
C LEU A 91 1.88 8.91 3.69
N ILE A 92 3.16 8.76 4.02
CA ILE A 92 4.03 9.84 4.49
C ILE A 92 5.27 9.85 3.60
N GLU A 93 5.39 10.84 2.72
CA GLU A 93 6.57 11.00 1.86
C GLU A 93 7.82 11.22 2.72
N ARG A 94 8.85 10.39 2.55
CA ARG A 94 10.16 10.62 3.14
C ARG A 94 10.80 11.80 2.43
N MET A 95 10.91 12.93 3.13
CA MET A 95 11.69 14.06 2.62
C MET A 95 13.18 13.66 2.56
N GLY A 96 13.68 13.48 1.34
CA GLY A 96 15.10 13.27 1.05
C GLY A 96 15.93 14.54 1.03
#